data_AF-A0A8C7QT39-F1
#
_entry.id   AF-A0A8C7QT39-F1
#
_cell.length_a   1.000
_cell.length_b   1.000
_cell.length_c   1.000
_cell.angle_alpha   90.00
_cell.angle_beta   90.00
_cell.angle_gamma   90.00
#
_symmetry.space_group_name_H-M   'P 1'
#
loop_
_entity.id
_entity.type
_entity.pdbx_description
1 polymer ?
#
loop_
_entity_poly.entity_id
_entity_poly.type
_entity_poly.pdbx_seq_one_letter_code
_entity_poly.pdbx_strand_id
1 'polypeptide(L)'
;MASRGGGSFSVTFPERFVSQFENAETLLNSEVQMLLEHRKQQNESAEDEQELSEVFMKSLNYTARFSRFKNRETIASVRSLLLRKKLHKFELASLANMCPEVARYLEGQFEDEELQQILDDIQTKRSFQY
;
A
#
# COMPACT_ATOMS: atom_id res chain seq x y z
N MET A 1 -10.13 7.63 42.55
CA MET A 1 -10.58 7.93 41.18
C MET A 1 -9.34 8.02 40.30
N ALA A 2 -9.08 6.99 39.49
CA ALA A 2 -7.91 6.96 38.61
C ALA A 2 -8.30 7.57 37.25
N SER A 3 -7.74 8.74 36.92
CA SER A 3 -7.84 9.33 35.58
C SER A 3 -7.13 8.44 34.57
N ARG A 4 -7.89 7.92 33.60
CA ARG A 4 -7.35 7.22 32.43
C ARG A 4 -6.64 8.24 31.54
N GLY A 5 -5.36 7.98 31.26
CA GLY A 5 -4.56 8.77 30.34
C GLY A 5 -5.10 8.70 28.92
N GLY A 6 -5.42 9.85 28.34
CA GLY A 6 -5.56 10.03 26.90
C GLY A 6 -4.17 10.10 26.28
N GLY A 7 -3.57 8.94 26.03
CA GLY A 7 -2.39 8.85 25.17
C GLY A 7 -2.85 8.87 23.72
N SER A 8 -2.66 9.99 23.04
CA SER A 8 -2.69 10.02 21.57
C SER A 8 -1.59 9.10 21.07
N PHE A 9 -1.94 7.93 20.55
CA PHE A 9 -0.99 7.02 19.91
C PHE A 9 -0.60 7.59 18.55
N SER A 10 0.33 8.54 18.51
CA SER A 10 1.02 8.89 17.28
C SER A 10 1.99 7.77 16.96
N VAL A 11 1.73 7.02 15.88
CA VAL A 11 2.66 6.02 15.36
C VAL A 11 3.96 6.75 15.00
N THR A 12 4.98 6.62 15.85
CA THR A 12 6.26 7.31 15.66
C THR A 12 7.24 6.33 15.03
N PHE A 13 7.61 6.56 13.77
CA PHE A 13 8.61 5.72 13.10
C PHE A 13 9.98 5.87 13.78
N PRO A 14 10.77 4.78 13.90
CA PRO A 14 12.12 4.87 14.46
C PRO A 14 12.99 5.85 13.66
N GLU A 15 13.80 6.67 14.33
CA GLU A 15 14.61 7.74 13.72
C GLU A 15 15.52 7.24 12.57
N ARG A 16 16.03 6.00 12.67
CA ARG A 16 16.84 5.36 11.62
C ARG A 16 16.03 5.05 10.36
N PHE A 17 14.76 4.70 10.50
CA PHE A 17 13.84 4.48 9.38
C PHE A 17 13.62 5.80 8.61
N VAL A 18 13.53 6.92 9.33
CA VAL A 18 13.35 8.24 8.74
C VAL A 18 14.53 8.59 7.83
N SER A 19 15.78 8.45 8.30
CA SER A 19 16.96 8.91 7.52
C SER A 19 17.22 8.16 6.20
N GLN A 20 16.87 6.87 6.08
CA GLN A 20 17.12 6.07 4.87
C GLN A 20 15.93 6.06 3.91
N PHE A 21 14.73 6.32 4.42
CA PHE A 21 13.48 6.23 3.66
C PHE A 21 12.73 7.56 3.55
N GLU A 22 13.32 8.67 4.01
CA GLU A 22 12.72 10.01 3.98
C GLU A 22 12.19 10.38 2.59
N ASN A 23 12.98 10.09 1.57
CA ASN A 23 12.65 10.36 0.17
C ASN A 23 12.13 9.14 -0.59
N ALA A 24 12.10 7.96 0.04
CA ALA A 24 11.71 6.73 -0.63
C ALA A 24 10.24 6.81 -1.08
N GLU A 25 9.98 6.37 -2.31
CA GLU A 25 8.62 6.13 -2.76
C GLU A 25 8.15 4.75 -2.36
N THR A 26 6.89 4.66 -1.95
CA THR A 26 6.25 3.40 -1.59
C THR A 26 5.59 2.77 -2.81
N LEU A 27 5.69 1.44 -2.89
CA LEU A 27 4.99 0.64 -3.88
C LEU A 27 3.85 -0.14 -3.20
N LEU A 28 2.71 -0.20 -3.88
CA LEU A 28 1.59 -1.04 -3.51
C LEU A 28 1.89 -2.50 -3.86
N ASN A 29 1.31 -3.45 -3.14
CA ASN A 29 1.46 -4.89 -3.45
C ASN A 29 1.10 -5.19 -4.91
N SER A 30 0.08 -4.50 -5.42
CA SER A 30 -0.36 -4.60 -6.81
C SER A 30 0.65 -4.04 -7.82
N GLU A 31 1.32 -2.92 -7.51
CA GLU A 31 2.38 -2.37 -8.36
C GLU A 31 3.59 -3.31 -8.38
N VAL A 32 3.98 -3.83 -7.20
CA VAL A 32 5.08 -4.78 -7.08
C VAL A 32 4.76 -6.05 -7.87
N GLN A 33 3.53 -6.58 -7.77
CA GLN A 33 3.14 -7.76 -8.56
C GLN A 33 3.28 -7.51 -10.06
N MET A 34 2.81 -6.37 -10.57
CA MET A 34 2.94 -6.03 -11.99
C MET A 34 4.40 -5.93 -12.44
N LEU A 35 5.25 -5.30 -11.63
CA LEU A 35 6.69 -5.15 -11.93
C LEU A 35 7.40 -6.50 -11.93
N LEU A 36 7.09 -7.36 -10.96
CA LEU A 36 7.67 -8.71 -10.88
C LEU A 36 7.17 -9.59 -12.03
N GLU A 37 5.89 -9.53 -12.39
CA GLU A 37 5.35 -10.29 -13.53
C GLU A 37 6.03 -9.87 -14.84
N HIS A 38 6.17 -8.56 -15.07
CA HIS A 38 6.86 -8.03 -16.24
C HIS A 38 8.34 -8.45 -16.27
N ARG A 39 9.03 -8.41 -15.11
CA ARG A 39 10.42 -8.84 -15.02
C ARG A 39 10.58 -10.34 -15.30
N LYS A 40 9.62 -11.15 -14.88
CA LYS A 40 9.56 -12.59 -15.17
C LYS A 40 9.37 -12.85 -16.67
N GLN A 41 8.40 -12.18 -17.31
CA GLN A 41 8.18 -12.29 -18.76
C GLN A 41 9.40 -11.88 -19.58
N GLN A 42 10.09 -10.80 -19.17
CA GLN A 42 11.35 -10.39 -19.80
C GLN A 42 12.44 -11.46 -19.69
N ASN A 43 12.48 -12.20 -18.58
CA ASN A 43 13.44 -13.27 -18.36
C ASN A 43 13.12 -14.49 -19.22
N GLU A 44 11.85 -14.89 -19.29
CA GLU A 44 11.37 -16.01 -20.13
C GLU A 44 11.55 -15.73 -21.64
N SER A 45 11.57 -14.45 -22.04
CA SER A 45 11.78 -14.04 -23.43
C SER A 45 13.25 -13.79 -23.79
N ALA A 46 14.18 -13.91 -22.84
CA ALA A 46 15.60 -13.68 -23.08
C ALA A 46 16.26 -14.92 -23.68
N GLU A 47 17.23 -14.74 -24.57
CA GLU A 47 17.98 -15.85 -25.18
C GLU A 47 18.78 -16.66 -24.13
N ASP A 48 19.27 -15.97 -23.09
CA ASP A 48 19.91 -16.58 -21.92
C ASP A 48 18.99 -16.47 -20.69
N GLU A 49 17.98 -17.35 -20.62
CA GLU A 49 17.07 -17.42 -19.47
C GLU A 49 17.86 -17.72 -18.19
N GLN A 50 17.70 -16.84 -17.19
CA GLN A 50 18.31 -17.03 -15.87
C GLN A 50 17.27 -17.55 -14.88
N GLU A 51 17.65 -18.47 -14.01
CA GLU A 51 16.76 -18.86 -12.91
C GLU A 51 16.53 -17.66 -11.97
N LEU A 52 15.26 -17.31 -11.79
CA LEU A 52 14.86 -16.25 -10.87
C LEU A 52 15.08 -16.71 -9.42
N SER A 53 15.65 -15.84 -8.60
CA SER A 53 15.96 -16.18 -7.20
C SER A 53 14.73 -16.64 -6.41
N GLU A 54 14.95 -17.47 -5.38
CA GLU A 54 13.88 -17.92 -4.48
C GLU A 54 13.13 -16.74 -3.82
N VAL A 55 13.87 -15.67 -3.47
CA VAL A 55 13.29 -14.45 -2.92
C VAL A 55 12.33 -13.80 -3.92
N PHE A 56 12.73 -13.73 -5.20
CA PHE A 56 11.86 -13.20 -6.26
C PHE A 56 10.57 -14.00 -6.39
N MET A 57 10.66 -15.33 -6.45
CA MET A 57 9.49 -16.20 -6.58
C MET A 57 8.56 -16.10 -5.35
N LYS A 58 9.13 -16.03 -4.14
CA LYS A 58 8.35 -15.79 -2.92
C LYS A 58 7.66 -14.43 -2.93
N SER A 59 8.36 -13.37 -3.33
CA SER A 59 7.79 -12.02 -3.44
C SER A 59 6.69 -11.93 -4.49
N LEU A 60 6.86 -12.56 -5.65
CA LEU A 60 5.84 -12.62 -6.70
C LEU A 60 4.60 -13.35 -6.20
N ASN A 61 4.75 -14.53 -5.58
CA ASN A 61 3.63 -15.29 -5.04
C ASN A 61 2.91 -14.55 -3.91
N TYR A 62 3.65 -13.89 -3.02
CA TYR A 62 3.08 -13.08 -1.95
C TYR A 62 2.25 -11.92 -2.52
N THR A 63 2.85 -11.14 -3.42
CA THR A 63 2.20 -9.98 -4.01
C THR A 63 1.03 -10.38 -4.91
N ALA A 64 1.09 -11.50 -5.62
CA ALA A 64 -0.04 -12.05 -6.36
C ALA A 64 -1.21 -12.45 -5.45
N ARG A 65 -0.94 -13.06 -4.29
CA ARG A 65 -1.97 -13.48 -3.33
C ARG A 65 -2.62 -12.30 -2.60
N PHE A 66 -1.84 -11.27 -2.28
CA PHE A 66 -2.29 -10.10 -1.52
C PHE A 66 -2.55 -8.86 -2.37
N SER A 67 -2.39 -8.94 -3.69
CA SER A 67 -2.76 -7.88 -4.62
C SER A 67 -4.26 -7.62 -4.50
N ARG A 68 -4.62 -6.42 -4.08
CA ARG A 68 -6.01 -5.97 -3.98
C ARG A 68 -6.52 -5.41 -5.30
N PHE A 69 -5.61 -5.01 -6.18
CA PHE A 69 -5.91 -4.39 -7.45
C PHE A 69 -5.21 -5.12 -8.61
N LYS A 70 -5.96 -5.61 -9.60
CA LYS A 70 -5.45 -6.27 -10.81
C LYS A 70 -5.36 -5.33 -12.01
N ASN A 71 -6.24 -4.31 -12.06
CA ASN A 71 -6.25 -3.36 -13.16
C ASN A 71 -5.30 -2.17 -12.89
N ARG A 72 -4.38 -1.92 -13.83
CA ARG A 72 -3.42 -0.80 -13.82
C ARG A 72 -4.09 0.56 -13.65
N GLU A 73 -5.23 0.77 -14.32
CA GLU A 73 -5.99 2.01 -14.24
C GLU A 73 -6.56 2.23 -12.83
N THR A 74 -7.06 1.17 -12.20
CA THR A 74 -7.54 1.24 -10.82
C THR A 74 -6.41 1.54 -9.85
N ILE A 75 -5.25 0.91 -10.01
CA ILE A 75 -4.06 1.18 -9.19
C ILE A 75 -3.69 2.66 -9.28
N ALA A 76 -3.59 3.20 -10.50
CA ALA A 76 -3.28 4.61 -10.73
C ALA A 76 -4.36 5.54 -10.13
N SER A 77 -5.63 5.17 -10.24
CA SER A 77 -6.76 5.92 -9.67
C SER A 77 -6.73 5.95 -8.14
N VAL A 78 -6.50 4.81 -7.49
CA VAL A 78 -6.36 4.70 -6.02
C VAL A 78 -5.15 5.50 -5.55
N ARG A 79 -4.00 5.38 -6.22
CA ARG A 79 -2.80 6.14 -5.88
C ARG A 79 -3.04 7.64 -6.02
N SER A 80 -3.68 8.07 -7.11
CA SER A 80 -3.99 9.49 -7.33
C SER A 80 -5.02 10.04 -6.35
N LEU A 81 -5.93 9.20 -5.85
CA LEU A 81 -6.90 9.57 -4.82
C LEU A 81 -6.19 9.81 -3.48
N LEU A 82 -5.30 8.91 -3.09
CA LEU A 82 -4.57 9.00 -1.83
C LEU A 82 -3.47 10.05 -1.83
N LEU A 83 -2.80 10.28 -2.97
CA LEU A 83 -1.80 11.34 -3.11
C LEU A 83 -2.37 12.76 -2.97
N ARG A 84 -3.68 12.92 -3.22
CA ARG A 84 -4.38 14.20 -2.99
C ARG A 84 -4.65 14.47 -1.52
N LYS A 85 -4.48 13.47 -0.65
CA LYS A 85 -4.65 13.60 0.80
C LYS A 85 -3.30 13.89 1.46
N LYS A 86 -3.32 14.56 2.62
CA LYS A 86 -2.12 14.89 3.41
C LYS A 86 -1.60 13.67 4.20
N LEU A 87 -1.48 12.52 3.52
CA LEU A 87 -0.98 11.28 4.10
C LEU A 87 0.52 11.15 3.87
N HIS A 88 1.23 10.57 4.83
CA HIS A 88 2.59 10.14 4.60
C HIS A 88 2.61 9.01 3.54
N LYS A 89 3.69 8.91 2.75
CA LYS A 89 3.81 7.89 1.69
C LYS A 89 3.60 6.47 2.24
N PHE A 90 4.09 6.21 3.45
CA PHE A 90 3.88 4.94 4.15
C PHE A 90 2.40 4.69 4.49
N GLU A 91 1.72 5.67 5.08
CA GLU A 91 0.31 5.56 5.45
C GLU A 91 -0.56 5.32 4.21
N LEU A 92 -0.26 6.02 3.11
CA LEU A 92 -0.88 5.80 1.81
C LEU A 92 -0.77 4.35 1.36
N ALA A 93 0.44 3.79 1.36
CA ALA A 93 0.66 2.41 0.93
C ALA A 93 0.03 1.40 1.88
N SER A 94 0.10 1.63 3.20
CA SER A 94 -0.56 0.79 4.19
C SER A 94 -2.07 0.78 4.02
N LEU A 95 -2.69 1.93 3.79
CA LEU A 95 -4.13 2.06 3.63
C LEU A 95 -4.62 1.39 2.35
N ALA A 96 -3.90 1.57 1.24
CA ALA A 96 -4.20 0.90 -0.03
C ALA A 96 -3.95 -0.62 -0.01
N ASN A 97 -2.96 -1.12 0.75
CA ASN A 97 -2.67 -2.55 0.84
C ASN A 97 -3.64 -3.29 1.78
N MET A 98 -4.02 -2.66 2.89
CA MET A 98 -4.86 -3.27 3.92
C MET A 98 -6.35 -3.13 3.62
N CYS A 99 -6.76 -2.04 2.95
CA CYS A 99 -8.16 -1.67 2.70
C CYS A 99 -9.06 -1.91 3.93
N PRO A 100 -8.75 -1.29 5.09
CA PRO A 100 -9.53 -1.51 6.30
C PRO A 100 -10.94 -0.91 6.18
N GLU A 101 -11.90 -1.49 6.89
CA GLU A 101 -13.24 -0.88 7.04
C GLU A 101 -13.21 0.32 7.99
N VAL A 102 -12.26 0.34 8.93
CA VAL A 102 -12.06 1.43 9.88
C VAL A 102 -10.55 1.66 10.06
N ALA A 103 -10.07 2.89 9.84
CA ALA A 103 -8.65 3.23 9.90
C ALA A 103 -8.28 3.95 11.21
N ARG A 104 -8.40 3.23 12.34
CA ARG A 104 -8.17 3.79 13.69
C ARG A 104 -6.78 4.41 13.91
N TYR A 105 -5.78 4.00 13.13
CA TYR A 105 -4.41 4.54 13.21
C TYR A 105 -4.26 5.94 12.60
N LEU A 106 -5.29 6.45 11.93
CA LEU A 106 -5.38 7.82 11.41
C LEU A 106 -6.36 8.69 12.21
N GLU A 107 -6.93 8.15 13.30
CA GLU A 107 -7.80 8.92 14.21
C GLU A 107 -7.00 10.10 14.79
N GLY A 108 -7.49 11.31 14.54
CA GLY A 108 -6.84 12.57 14.94
C GLY A 108 -6.00 13.26 13.85
N GLN A 109 -5.77 12.61 12.69
CA GLN A 109 -5.19 13.29 11.51
C GLN A 109 -6.25 13.80 10.52
N PHE A 110 -7.41 13.14 10.47
CA PHE A 110 -8.56 13.48 9.61
C PHE A 110 -9.83 13.53 10.45
N GLU A 111 -10.85 14.23 9.96
CA GLU A 111 -12.20 14.12 10.51
C GLU A 111 -12.79 12.74 10.15
N ASP A 112 -13.59 12.16 11.05
CA ASP A 112 -14.13 10.80 10.90
C ASP A 112 -14.93 10.65 9.60
N GLU A 113 -15.68 11.68 9.19
CA GLU A 113 -16.44 11.70 7.93
C GLU A 113 -15.52 11.67 6.70
N GLU A 114 -14.43 12.44 6.71
CA GLU A 114 -13.46 12.46 5.60
C GLU A 114 -12.74 11.11 5.50
N LEU A 115 -12.35 10.55 6.65
CA LEU A 115 -11.67 9.25 6.70
C LEU A 115 -12.58 8.15 6.16
N GLN A 116 -13.84 8.13 6.59
CA GLN A 116 -14.81 7.15 6.11
C GLN A 116 -15.03 7.27 4.59
N GLN A 117 -15.14 8.48 4.06
CA GLN A 117 -15.28 8.71 2.61
C GLN A 117 -14.09 8.15 1.83
N ILE A 118 -12.85 8.31 2.33
CA ILE A 118 -11.65 7.75 1.69
C ILE A 118 -11.72 6.23 1.67
N LEU A 119 -12.12 5.60 2.77
CA LEU A 119 -12.22 4.14 2.87
C LEU A 119 -13.29 3.61 1.90
N ASP A 120 -14.46 4.25 1.84
CA ASP A 120 -15.56 3.88 0.96
C ASP A 120 -15.16 4.00 -0.52
N ASP A 121 -14.43 5.07 -0.88
CA ASP A 121 -13.92 5.29 -2.23
C ASP A 121 -12.93 4.20 -2.69
N ILE A 122 -12.12 3.68 -1.75
CA ILE A 122 -11.16 2.60 -2.01
C ILE A 122 -11.88 1.26 -2.11
N GLN A 123 -12.83 1.00 -1.22
CA GLN A 123 -13.63 -0.21 -1.26
C GLN A 123 -14.44 -0.31 -2.56
N THR A 124 -15.01 0.80 -3.00
CA THR A 124 -15.73 0.92 -4.26
C THR A 124 -14.81 0.60 -5.45
N LYS A 125 -13.59 1.14 -5.48
CA LYS A 125 -12.60 0.82 -6.52
C LYS A 125 -12.14 -0.63 -6.49
N ARG A 126 -12.13 -1.27 -5.30
CA ARG A 126 -11.86 -2.70 -5.14
C ARG A 126 -13.01 -3.56 -5.67
N SER A 127 -14.26 -3.20 -5.40
CA SER A 127 -15.42 -3.99 -5.84
C SER A 127 -15.61 -4.00 -7.35
N PHE A 128 -15.22 -2.93 -8.06
CA PHE A 128 -15.29 -2.86 -9.52
C PHE A 128 -14.31 -3.78 -10.27
N GLN A 129 -13.52 -4.59 -9.57
CA GLN A 129 -12.56 -5.52 -10.18
C GLN A 129 -13.00 -7.00 -10.18
N TYR A 130 -14.19 -7.30 -9.66
CA TYR A 130 -14.79 -8.63 -9.69
C TYR A 130 -15.86 -8.75 -10.76
#